data_AF-A0AAJ1RA67-F1
#
_entry.id   AF-A0AAJ1RA67-F1
#
_cell.length_a   1.000
_cell.length_b   1.000
_cell.length_c   1.000
_cell.angle_alpha   90.00
_cell.angle_beta   90.00
_cell.angle_gamma   90.00
#
_symmetry.space_group_name_H-M   'P 1'
#
loop_
_entity.id
_entity.type
_entity.pdbx_description
1 polymer ?
#
loop_
_entity_poly.entity_id
_entity_poly.type
_entity_poly.pdbx_seq_one_letter_code
_entity_poly.pdbx_strand_id
1 'polypeptide(L)'
;MTKKLYTIKDLADQFGKSKQAIRNAIKKADLPVTNRKQTGKLTVLEYDEKTFNYLATKYHTEITGQSVATADQSDTGKVSGNELALTALTTQLDELNKQLQVKDDQIKELHTLLDQAQKLQLTHQQPELLADSSKTDKKGFFSRLFSRN
;
A
#
# COMPACT_ATOMS: atom_id res chain seq x y z
N MET A 1 29.06 -8.75 -15.35
CA MET A 1 27.96 -8.12 -14.57
C MET A 1 28.58 -7.33 -13.43
N THR A 2 28.25 -6.05 -13.29
CA THR A 2 28.74 -5.22 -12.19
C THR A 2 28.01 -5.61 -10.90
N LYS A 3 28.76 -6.04 -9.88
CA LYS A 3 28.16 -6.33 -8.57
C LYS A 3 27.60 -5.03 -7.99
N LYS A 4 26.30 -5.01 -7.68
CA LYS A 4 25.67 -3.88 -7.00
C LYS A 4 26.12 -3.88 -5.54
N LEU A 5 26.62 -2.73 -5.10
CA LEU A 5 27.12 -2.52 -3.75
C LEU A 5 26.19 -1.53 -3.03
N TYR A 6 25.90 -1.82 -1.76
CA TYR A 6 24.98 -1.05 -0.94
C TYR A 6 25.68 -0.51 0.29
N THR A 7 25.47 0.76 0.60
CA THR A 7 25.90 1.32 1.89
C THR A 7 24.87 1.01 2.98
N ILE A 8 25.25 1.17 4.25
CA ILE A 8 24.30 1.06 5.38
C ILE A 8 23.11 2.03 5.20
N LYS A 9 23.35 3.20 4.60
CA LYS A 9 22.28 4.16 4.32
C LYS A 9 21.29 3.59 3.30
N ASP A 10 21.79 3.06 2.18
CA ASP A 10 20.94 2.51 1.13
C ASP A 10 20.11 1.32 1.63
N LEU A 11 20.70 0.48 2.49
CA LEU A 11 19.99 -0.62 3.15
C LEU A 11 18.93 -0.12 4.12
N ALA A 12 19.24 0.90 4.93
CA ALA A 12 18.30 1.50 5.86
C ALA A 12 17.08 2.09 5.15
N ASP A 13 17.32 2.82 4.06
CA ASP A 13 16.29 3.47 3.25
C ASP A 13 15.42 2.41 2.53
N GLN A 14 16.01 1.33 1.99
CA GLN A 14 15.27 0.25 1.32
C GLN A 14 14.40 -0.59 2.27
N PHE A 15 14.88 -0.90 3.48
CA PHE A 15 14.14 -1.71 4.44
C PHE A 15 13.27 -0.89 5.40
N GLY A 16 13.26 0.44 5.28
CA GLY A 16 12.54 1.34 6.20
C GLY A 16 12.98 1.19 7.66
N LYS A 17 14.27 0.89 7.90
CA LYS A 17 14.83 0.68 9.25
C LYS A 17 15.88 1.73 9.58
N SER A 18 16.17 1.92 10.86
CA SER A 18 17.26 2.81 11.26
C SER A 18 18.63 2.25 10.86
N LYS A 19 19.59 3.13 10.55
CA LYS A 19 20.98 2.75 10.25
C LYS A 19 21.60 1.88 11.34
N GLN A 20 21.22 2.12 12.60
CA GLN A 20 21.70 1.35 13.74
C GLN A 20 21.10 -0.06 13.78
N ALA A 21 19.82 -0.23 13.43
CA ALA A 21 19.21 -1.55 13.33
C ALA A 21 19.89 -2.40 12.24
N ILE A 22 20.15 -1.81 11.07
CA ILE A 22 20.90 -2.47 9.99
C ILE A 22 22.32 -2.84 10.45
N ARG A 23 23.06 -1.92 11.06
CA ARG A 23 24.41 -2.19 11.60
C ARG A 23 24.41 -3.33 12.61
N ASN A 24 23.44 -3.35 13.53
CA ASN A 24 23.31 -4.41 14.52
C ASN A 24 22.97 -5.75 13.88
N ALA A 25 22.12 -5.76 12.84
CA ALA A 25 21.80 -6.98 12.11
C ALA A 25 23.02 -7.57 11.40
N ILE A 26 23.80 -6.73 10.71
CA ILE A 26 25.04 -7.12 10.03
C ILE A 26 26.05 -7.69 11.04
N LYS A 27 26.26 -7.00 12.18
CA LYS A 27 27.17 -7.46 13.24
C LYS A 27 26.74 -8.79 13.85
N LYS A 28 25.44 -8.97 14.12
CA LYS A 28 24.90 -10.23 14.70
C LYS A 28 25.07 -11.41 13.75
N ALA A 29 25.06 -11.17 12.45
CA ALA A 29 25.18 -12.19 11.41
C ALA A 29 26.62 -12.38 10.91
N ASP A 30 27.59 -11.66 11.50
CA ASP A 30 29.00 -11.64 11.11
C ASP A 30 29.23 -11.49 9.60
N LEU A 31 28.44 -10.59 8.97
CA LEU A 31 28.49 -10.42 7.52
C LEU A 31 29.72 -9.60 7.11
N PRO A 32 30.50 -10.10 6.13
CA PRO A 32 31.74 -9.45 5.73
C PRO A 32 31.46 -8.13 4.99
N VAL A 33 32.36 -7.16 5.20
CA VAL A 33 32.36 -5.93 4.41
C VAL A 33 32.98 -6.22 3.05
N THR A 34 32.24 -5.91 1.99
CA THR A 34 32.66 -6.18 0.61
C THR A 34 33.66 -5.14 0.10
N ASN A 35 33.42 -3.87 0.40
CA ASN A 35 34.29 -2.78 -0.01
C ASN A 35 34.35 -1.69 1.07
N ARG A 36 35.51 -1.06 1.18
CA ARG A 36 35.74 0.10 2.03
C ARG A 36 36.17 1.25 1.14
N LYS A 37 35.25 2.18 0.87
CA LYS A 37 35.56 3.40 0.13
C LYS A 37 36.03 4.48 1.10
N GLN A 38 37.15 5.11 0.80
CA GLN A 38 37.58 6.32 1.50
C GLN A 38 37.00 7.54 0.79
N THR A 39 36.36 8.42 1.57
CA THR A 39 35.89 9.72 1.10
C THR A 39 36.46 10.77 2.05
N GLY A 40 37.60 11.33 1.66
CA GLY A 40 38.39 12.21 2.53
C GLY A 40 38.87 11.47 3.78
N LYS A 41 38.46 11.96 4.97
CA LYS A 41 38.80 11.34 6.27
C LYS A 41 37.84 10.23 6.69
N LEU A 42 36.75 9.99 5.96
CA LEU A 42 35.70 9.04 6.33
C LEU A 42 35.83 7.75 5.53
N THR A 43 35.53 6.63 6.18
CA THR A 43 35.42 5.31 5.55
C THR A 43 33.96 4.90 5.42
N VAL A 44 33.51 4.69 4.18
CA VAL A 44 32.18 4.19 3.86
C VAL A 44 32.27 2.69 3.61
N LEU A 45 31.50 1.92 4.38
CA LEU A 45 31.42 0.47 4.24
C LEU A 45 30.32 0.13 3.23
N GLU A 46 30.66 -0.69 2.26
CA GLU A 46 29.73 -1.20 1.26
C GLU A 46 29.61 -2.72 1.38
N TYR A 47 28.39 -3.19 1.13
CA TYR A 47 27.97 -4.58 1.29
C TYR A 47 27.44 -5.11 -0.04
N ASP A 48 27.56 -6.41 -0.22
CA ASP A 48 27.11 -7.11 -1.41
C ASP A 48 25.63 -7.53 -1.31
N GLU A 49 25.19 -8.18 -2.38
CA GLU A 49 23.86 -8.77 -2.51
C GLU A 49 23.59 -9.87 -1.47
N LYS A 50 24.60 -10.58 -0.98
CA LYS A 50 24.42 -11.57 0.10
C LYS A 50 23.94 -10.90 1.39
N THR A 51 24.52 -9.76 1.72
CA THR A 51 24.09 -8.96 2.87
C THR A 51 22.67 -8.43 2.68
N PHE A 52 22.35 -7.98 1.47
CA PHE A 52 21.01 -7.54 1.11
C PHE A 52 19.97 -8.65 1.30
N ASN A 53 20.23 -9.85 0.76
CA ASN A 53 19.32 -11.00 0.84
C ASN A 53 19.14 -11.48 2.28
N TYR A 54 20.19 -11.45 3.11
CA TYR A 54 20.07 -11.74 4.54
C TYR A 54 19.15 -10.74 5.25
N LEU A 55 19.26 -9.44 4.94
CA LEU A 55 18.41 -8.44 5.57
C LEU A 55 16.96 -8.55 5.10
N ALA A 56 16.75 -8.89 3.83
CA ALA A 56 15.41 -9.11 3.29
C ALA A 56 14.69 -10.30 3.95
N THR A 57 15.37 -11.44 4.08
CA THR A 57 14.84 -12.61 4.79
C THR A 57 14.56 -12.29 6.26
N LYS A 58 15.47 -11.58 6.93
CA LYS A 58 15.30 -11.18 8.34
C LYS A 58 14.09 -10.27 8.57
N TYR A 59 13.88 -9.30 7.69
CA TYR A 59 12.84 -8.28 7.88
C TYR A 59 11.51 -8.61 7.20
N HIS A 60 11.36 -9.81 6.61
CA HIS A 60 10.14 -10.26 5.92
C HIS A 60 9.62 -9.25 4.89
N THR A 61 10.52 -8.42 4.37
CA THR A 61 10.26 -7.59 3.21
C THR A 61 10.43 -8.49 2.01
N GLU A 62 9.31 -8.89 1.41
CA GLU A 62 9.31 -9.60 0.14
C GLU A 62 10.15 -8.78 -0.86
N ILE A 63 11.25 -9.38 -1.30
CA ILE A 63 11.94 -8.90 -2.48
C ILE A 63 10.99 -9.19 -3.64
N THR A 64 10.24 -8.19 -4.10
CA THR A 64 9.68 -8.23 -5.44
C THR A 64 10.87 -8.28 -6.41
N GLY A 65 11.26 -9.48 -6.82
CA GLY A 65 12.37 -9.69 -7.75
C GLY A 65 13.24 -10.90 -7.43
N GLN A 66 12.72 -12.09 -7.72
CA GLN A 66 13.44 -13.18 -8.37
C GLN A 66 14.84 -13.55 -7.84
N SER A 67 14.91 -14.61 -7.03
CA SER A 67 15.88 -15.69 -7.25
C SER A 67 15.49 -16.95 -6.50
N VAL A 68 15.01 -17.93 -7.25
CA VAL A 68 14.97 -19.34 -6.83
C VAL A 68 16.41 -19.83 -6.84
N ALA A 69 16.97 -20.07 -5.66
CA ALA A 69 18.20 -20.84 -5.52
C ALA A 69 18.18 -21.57 -4.17
N THR A 70 17.63 -22.78 -4.16
CA THR A 70 18.02 -23.80 -3.18
C THR A 70 18.69 -24.92 -3.94
N ALA A 71 20.01 -24.98 -3.81
CA ALA A 71 20.84 -26.10 -4.24
C ALA A 71 20.52 -27.34 -3.39
N ASP A 72 20.34 -28.45 -4.10
CA ASP A 72 20.61 -29.84 -3.74
C ASP A 72 20.60 -30.22 -2.25
N GLN A 73 19.54 -30.93 -1.87
CA GLN A 73 19.65 -32.24 -1.22
C GLN A 73 18.28 -32.92 -1.25
N SER A 74 18.09 -33.88 -2.14
CA SER A 74 16.99 -34.84 -2.03
C SER A 74 17.51 -36.25 -2.33
N ASP A 75 17.86 -36.96 -1.26
CA ASP A 75 17.55 -38.38 -1.18
C ASP A 75 16.66 -38.61 0.04
N THR A 76 15.67 -39.48 -0.13
CA THR A 76 14.72 -40.02 0.86
C THR A 76 13.69 -39.11 1.54
N GLY A 77 12.48 -39.10 0.97
CA GLY A 77 11.26 -39.49 1.71
C GLY A 77 10.86 -38.66 2.94
N LYS A 78 10.92 -37.33 2.86
CA LYS A 78 10.37 -36.44 3.89
C LYS A 78 9.66 -35.30 3.18
N VAL A 79 8.34 -35.18 3.33
CA VAL A 79 7.57 -34.01 2.89
C VAL A 79 8.29 -32.79 3.45
N SER A 80 8.99 -32.09 2.56
CA SER A 80 9.93 -31.04 2.93
C SER A 80 9.11 -29.97 3.63
N GLY A 81 9.55 -29.47 4.79
CA GLY A 81 8.86 -28.40 5.51
C GLY A 81 8.56 -27.17 4.62
N ASN A 82 9.30 -27.04 3.51
CA ASN A 82 9.06 -26.07 2.46
C ASN A 82 7.73 -26.29 1.72
N GLU A 83 7.32 -27.52 1.44
CA GLU A 83 6.04 -27.82 0.76
C GLU A 83 4.85 -27.49 1.68
N LEU A 84 4.96 -27.83 2.97
CA LEU A 84 3.96 -27.44 3.98
C LEU A 84 3.89 -25.92 4.14
N ALA A 85 5.02 -25.22 4.15
CA ALA A 85 5.05 -23.76 4.20
C ALA A 85 4.43 -23.14 2.93
N LEU A 86 4.72 -23.69 1.75
CA LEU A 86 4.14 -23.22 0.49
C LEU A 86 2.63 -23.43 0.46
N THR A 87 2.13 -24.59 0.90
CA THR A 87 0.67 -24.83 0.98
C THR A 87 -0.01 -23.91 1.99
N ALA A 88 0.61 -23.64 3.14
CA ALA A 88 0.07 -22.69 4.11
C ALA A 88 0.00 -21.26 3.52
N LEU A 89 1.05 -20.82 2.82
CA LEU A 89 1.08 -19.52 2.16
C LEU A 89 0.06 -19.41 1.03
N THR A 90 -0.12 -20.45 0.21
CA THR A 90 -1.15 -20.44 -0.85
C THR A 90 -2.55 -20.39 -0.27
N THR A 91 -2.84 -21.16 0.79
CA THR A 91 -4.14 -21.10 1.46
C THR A 91 -4.43 -19.72 2.05
N GLN A 92 -3.42 -19.07 2.62
CA GLN A 92 -3.55 -17.72 3.17
C GLN A 92 -3.78 -16.67 2.06
N LEU A 93 -3.11 -16.81 0.92
CA LEU A 93 -3.35 -15.94 -0.25
C LEU A 93 -4.77 -16.10 -0.80
N ASP A 94 -5.26 -17.34 -0.89
CA ASP A 94 -6.61 -17.61 -1.36
C ASP A 94 -7.67 -17.03 -0.41
N GLU A 95 -7.45 -17.13 0.90
CA GLU A 95 -8.34 -16.53 1.89
C GLU A 95 -8.33 -14.99 1.82
N LEU A 96 -7.16 -14.37 1.68
CA LEU A 96 -7.03 -12.92 1.50
C LEU A 96 -7.71 -12.45 0.22
N ASN A 97 -7.55 -13.17 -0.89
CA ASN A 97 -8.21 -12.85 -2.16
C ASN A 97 -9.74 -12.93 -2.03
N LYS A 98 -10.28 -13.94 -1.35
CA LYS A 98 -11.71 -14.03 -1.06
C LYS A 98 -12.20 -12.86 -0.22
N GLN A 99 -11.46 -12.49 0.82
CA GLN A 99 -11.81 -11.33 1.65
C GLN A 99 -11.79 -10.02 0.85
N LEU A 100 -10.83 -9.88 -0.07
CA LEU A 100 -10.75 -8.72 -0.96
C LEU A 100 -11.99 -8.65 -1.86
N GLN A 101 -12.37 -9.77 -2.48
CA GLN A 101 -13.54 -9.85 -3.33
C GLN A 101 -14.83 -9.49 -2.57
N VAL A 102 -15.01 -10.01 -1.35
CA VAL A 102 -16.17 -9.67 -0.51
C VAL A 102 -16.20 -8.17 -0.20
N LYS A 103 -15.06 -7.55 0.12
CA LYS A 103 -14.99 -6.11 0.39
C LYS A 103 -15.27 -5.29 -0.86
N ASP A 104 -14.77 -5.69 -2.02
CA ASP A 104 -15.05 -5.02 -3.29
C ASP A 104 -16.54 -5.06 -3.62
N ASP A 105 -17.22 -6.18 -3.36
CA ASP A 105 -18.66 -6.29 -3.57
C ASP A 105 -19.45 -5.42 -2.57
N GLN A 106 -19.04 -5.37 -1.30
CA GLN A 106 -19.61 -4.44 -0.32
C GLN A 106 -19.41 -2.97 -0.73
N ILE A 107 -18.25 -2.61 -1.28
CA ILE A 107 -17.99 -1.25 -1.79
C ILE A 107 -18.94 -0.92 -2.95
N LYS A 108 -19.15 -1.86 -3.89
CA LYS A 108 -20.13 -1.67 -4.97
C LYS A 108 -21.53 -1.44 -4.42
N GLU A 109 -21.98 -2.25 -3.46
CA GLU A 109 -23.29 -2.07 -2.83
C GLU A 109 -23.41 -0.69 -2.16
N LEU A 110 -22.41 -0.27 -1.40
CA LEU A 110 -22.38 1.05 -0.77
C LEU A 110 -22.45 2.19 -1.80
N HIS A 111 -21.73 2.08 -2.92
CA HIS A 111 -21.83 3.04 -4.01
C HIS A 111 -23.24 3.07 -4.62
N THR A 112 -23.85 1.92 -4.87
CA THR A 112 -25.22 1.89 -5.42
C THR A 112 -26.23 2.52 -4.47
N LEU A 113 -26.11 2.29 -3.16
CA LEU A 113 -26.98 2.90 -2.16
C LEU A 113 -26.75 4.40 -2.04
N LEU A 114 -25.49 4.84 -2.12
CA LEU A 114 -25.13 6.25 -2.13
C LEU A 114 -25.74 6.96 -3.34
N ASP A 115 -25.64 6.37 -4.53
CA ASP A 115 -26.21 6.91 -5.76
C ASP A 115 -27.75 7.00 -5.67
N GLN A 116 -28.40 5.97 -5.10
CA GLN A 116 -29.83 5.98 -4.83
C GLN A 116 -30.23 7.11 -3.87
N ALA A 117 -29.48 7.29 -2.77
CA ALA A 117 -29.73 8.34 -1.79
C ALA A 117 -29.56 9.74 -2.41
N GLN A 118 -28.51 9.95 -3.20
CA GLN A 118 -28.29 11.20 -3.92
C GLN A 118 -29.42 11.49 -4.91
N LYS A 119 -29.85 10.49 -5.68
CA LYS A 119 -30.98 10.62 -6.60
C LYS A 119 -32.26 11.00 -5.87
N LEU A 120 -32.55 10.34 -4.73
CA LEU A 120 -33.71 10.65 -3.90
C LEU A 120 -33.66 12.09 -3.38
N GLN A 121 -32.51 12.53 -2.86
CA GLN A 121 -32.32 13.91 -2.39
C GLN A 121 -32.59 14.92 -3.51
N LEU A 122 -32.05 14.69 -4.71
CA LEU A 122 -32.30 15.56 -5.86
C LEU A 122 -33.78 15.57 -6.27
N THR A 123 -34.46 14.41 -6.24
CA THR A 123 -35.90 14.35 -6.54
C THR A 123 -36.76 15.03 -5.47
N HIS A 124 -36.34 15.05 -4.21
CA HIS A 124 -37.05 15.76 -3.13
C HIS A 124 -36.78 17.26 -3.12
N GLN A 125 -35.64 17.73 -3.65
CA GLN A 125 -35.33 19.16 -3.80
C GLN A 125 -35.96 19.80 -5.06
N GLN A 126 -36.25 19.03 -6.11
CA GLN A 126 -36.91 19.55 -7.32
C GLN A 126 -38.34 20.11 -7.13
N PRO A 127 -39.24 19.55 -6.29
CA PRO A 127 -40.60 20.08 -6.15
C PRO A 127 -40.67 21.46 -5.48
N GLU A 128 -39.69 21.85 -4.67
CA GLU A 128 -39.69 23.17 -4.01
C GLU A 128 -39.37 24.31 -4.99
N LEU A 129 -38.43 24.09 -5.92
CA LEU A 129 -38.01 25.12 -6.89
C LEU A 129 -39.03 25.39 -8.03
N LEU A 130 -39.88 24.41 -8.35
CA LEU A 130 -40.94 24.56 -9.36
C LEU A 130 -42.24 25.14 -8.77
N ALA A 131 -42.42 25.09 -7.44
CA ALA A 131 -43.56 25.70 -6.77
C ALA A 131 -43.42 27.24 -6.65
N ASP A 132 -42.19 27.74 -6.53
CA ASP A 132 -41.90 29.18 -6.39
C ASP A 132 -41.89 29.98 -7.71
N SER A 133 -41.80 29.30 -8.87
CA SER A 133 -41.72 29.96 -10.19
C SER A 133 -43.08 30.17 -10.88
N SER A 134 -44.20 29.77 -10.27
CA SER A 134 -45.55 29.87 -10.88
C SER A 134 -46.49 30.91 -10.23
N LYS A 135 -46.01 31.77 -9.32
CA LYS A 135 -46.84 32.79 -8.65
C LYS A 135 -46.16 34.14 -8.48
N THR A 136 -45.69 34.76 -9.57
CA THR A 136 -45.30 36.18 -9.56
C THR A 136 -46.13 37.02 -10.52
N ASP A 137 -47.45 36.86 -10.46
CA ASP A 137 -48.41 37.86 -10.94
C ASP A 137 -49.25 38.36 -9.76
N LYS A 138 -48.63 39.15 -8.88
CA LYS A 138 -49.37 39.93 -7.88
C LYS A 138 -48.89 41.37 -7.89
N LYS A 139 -49.43 42.12 -8.84
CA LYS A 139 -49.65 43.55 -8.69
C LYS A 139 -50.26 43.82 -7.31
N GLY A 140 -49.60 44.68 -6.53
CA GLY A 140 -50.27 45.51 -5.53
C GLY A 140 -50.16 45.07 -4.09
N PHE A 141 -49.05 45.46 -3.45
CA PHE A 141 -49.11 45.96 -2.07
C PHE A 141 -48.55 47.38 -1.99
N PHE A 142 -47.43 47.65 -2.69
CA PHE A 142 -46.80 48.97 -2.72
C PHE A 142 -47.39 49.95 -3.74
N SER A 143 -48.06 49.48 -4.80
CA SER A 143 -48.61 50.37 -5.84
C SER A 143 -49.79 51.23 -5.36
N ARG A 144 -50.45 50.87 -4.25
CA ARG A 144 -51.53 51.66 -3.63
C ARG A 144 -51.03 52.66 -2.58
N LEU A 145 -49.80 52.51 -2.10
CA LEU A 145 -49.24 53.38 -1.05
C LEU A 145 -48.54 54.62 -1.63
N PHE A 146 -48.10 54.57 -2.90
CA PHE A 146 -47.31 55.64 -3.54
C PHE A 146 -48.00 56.34 -4.70
N SER A 147 -49.29 56.06 -5.00
CA SER A 147 -49.99 56.69 -6.14
C SER A 147 -50.85 57.91 -5.77
N ARG A 148 -50.60 58.56 -4.63
CA ARG A 148 -51.34 59.77 -4.26
C ARG A 148 -50.40 60.84 -3.71
N ASN A 149 -49.83 61.60 -4.64
CA ASN A 149 -49.51 63.02 -4.52
C ASN A 149 -49.88 63.68 -5.86
#